data_AF-A0A5C3N4S0-F1
#
_entry.id   AF-A0A5C3N4S0-F1
#
_cell.length_a   1.000
_cell.length_b   1.000
_cell.length_c   1.000
_cell.angle_alpha   90.00
_cell.angle_beta   90.00
_cell.angle_gamma   90.00
#
_symmetry.space_group_name_H-M   'P 1'
#
loop_
_entity.id
_entity.type
_entity.pdbx_description
1 polymer ?
#
loop_
_entity_poly.entity_id
_entity_poly.type
_entity_poly.pdbx_seq_one_letter_code
_entity_poly.pdbx_strand_id
1 'polypeptide(L)'
;MTSTSADKDASILIVGAGTFGLSTAFHLVERGYKDVTCMDRWAVPSKSSAGWDISKRVQAWYPSTPTPFIPVSLTNPSTHGET
;
A
#
# COMPACT_ATOMS: atom_id res chain seq x y z
N MET A 1 -6.62 16.21 13.20
CA MET A 1 -6.47 14.74 13.34
C MET A 1 -4.99 14.47 13.59
N THR A 2 -4.61 14.12 14.81
CA THR A 2 -3.22 13.85 15.17
C THR A 2 -2.88 12.41 14.78
N SER A 3 -2.09 12.21 13.73
CA SER A 3 -1.59 10.89 13.36
C SER A 3 -0.42 10.51 14.26
N THR A 4 -0.70 9.80 15.35
CA THR A 4 0.34 9.20 16.18
C THR A 4 0.98 8.05 15.39
N SER A 5 2.31 7.99 15.37
CA SER A 5 3.04 6.81 14.89
C SER A 5 2.50 5.58 15.63
N ALA A 6 2.02 4.57 14.89
CA ALA A 6 1.48 3.37 15.51
C ALA A 6 2.63 2.57 16.15
N ASP A 7 2.50 2.32 17.45
CA ASP A 7 3.42 1.44 18.18
C ASP A 7 3.35 0.01 17.65
N LYS A 8 4.41 -0.77 17.86
CA LYS A 8 4.48 -2.18 17.43
C LYS A 8 3.51 -3.08 18.17
N ASP A 9 3.04 -2.62 19.33
CA ASP A 9 2.03 -3.29 20.14
C ASP A 9 0.61 -2.76 19.86
N ALA A 10 0.45 -1.88 18.86
CA ALA A 10 -0.87 -1.41 18.43
C ALA A 10 -1.70 -2.56 17.82
N SER A 11 -2.98 -2.60 18.17
CA SER A 11 -3.94 -3.55 17.61
C SER A 11 -4.36 -3.13 16.20
N ILE A 12 -4.18 -4.01 15.21
CA ILE A 12 -4.46 -3.73 13.80
C ILE A 12 -5.49 -4.74 13.27
N LEU A 13 -6.64 -4.23 12.82
CA LEU A 13 -7.67 -5.00 12.13
C LEU A 13 -7.58 -4.79 10.62
N ILE A 14 -7.45 -5.88 9.87
CA ILE A 14 -7.48 -5.90 8.41
C ILE A 14 -8.79 -6.52 7.96
N VAL A 15 -9.58 -5.75 7.20
CA VAL A 15 -10.85 -6.22 6.62
C VAL A 15 -10.61 -6.68 5.18
N GLY A 16 -10.84 -7.97 4.95
CA GLY A 16 -10.62 -8.67 3.68
C GLY A 16 -9.29 -9.43 3.68
N ALA A 17 -9.33 -10.76 3.81
CA ALA A 17 -8.17 -11.66 3.76
C ALA A 17 -7.92 -12.15 2.32
N GLY A 18 -7.90 -11.21 1.37
CA GLY A 18 -7.53 -11.43 -0.02
C GLY A 18 -6.04 -11.16 -0.27
N THR A 19 -5.66 -10.95 -1.53
CA THR A 19 -4.25 -10.75 -1.94
C THR A 19 -3.57 -9.59 -1.19
N PHE A 20 -4.21 -8.41 -1.16
CA PHE A 20 -3.64 -7.25 -0.48
C PHE A 20 -3.74 -7.36 1.03
N GLY A 21 -4.86 -7.80 1.59
CA GLY A 21 -5.01 -7.90 3.05
C GLY A 21 -4.02 -8.88 3.69
N LEU A 22 -3.82 -10.06 3.09
CA LEU A 22 -2.81 -11.01 3.57
C LEU A 22 -1.39 -10.50 3.35
N SER A 23 -1.10 -9.81 2.24
CA SER A 23 0.20 -9.18 2.01
C SER A 23 0.49 -8.10 3.06
N THR A 24 -0.52 -7.29 3.41
CA THR A 24 -0.40 -6.30 4.47
C THR A 24 -0.16 -6.97 5.82
N ALA A 25 -0.93 -8.01 6.16
CA ALA A 25 -0.75 -8.75 7.41
C ALA A 25 0.65 -9.35 7.53
N PHE A 26 1.13 -9.99 6.46
CA PHE A 26 2.47 -10.56 6.38
C PHE A 26 3.55 -9.52 6.67
N HIS A 27 3.53 -8.38 5.97
CA HIS A 27 4.54 -7.34 6.17
C HIS A 27 4.42 -6.64 7.53
N LEU A 28 3.24 -6.60 8.15
CA LEU A 28 3.10 -6.08 9.51
C LEU A 28 3.78 -7.03 10.51
N VAL A 29 3.52 -8.33 10.43
CA VAL A 29 4.16 -9.31 11.30
C VAL A 29 5.68 -9.33 11.09
N GLU A 30 6.14 -9.29 9.84
CA GLU A 30 7.57 -9.22 9.51
C GLU A 30 8.25 -7.95 10.08
N ARG A 31 7.54 -6.83 10.12
CA ARG A 31 8.00 -5.57 10.73
C ARG A 31 7.87 -5.54 12.26
N GLY A 32 7.48 -6.64 12.91
CA GLY A 32 7.40 -6.78 14.35
C GLY A 32 6.11 -6.29 15.00
N TYR A 33 5.04 -6.08 14.23
CA TYR A 33 3.72 -5.86 14.81
C TYR A 33 3.17 -7.18 15.35
N LYS A 34 2.69 -7.18 16.60
CA LYS A 34 2.32 -8.42 17.31
C LYS A 34 0.83 -8.72 17.28
N ASP A 35 0.00 -7.68 17.19
CA ASP A 35 -1.46 -7.81 17.25
C ASP A 35 -2.10 -7.43 15.91
N VAL A 36 -2.09 -8.38 14.98
CA VAL A 36 -2.66 -8.21 13.64
C VAL A 36 -3.74 -9.25 13.43
N THR A 37 -5.00 -8.80 13.31
CA THR A 37 -6.16 -9.65 13.08
C THR A 37 -6.70 -9.42 11.66
N CYS A 38 -6.88 -10.49 10.89
CA CYS A 38 -7.53 -10.43 9.58
C CYS A 38 -8.94 -11.01 9.67
N MET A 39 -9.92 -10.31 9.10
CA MET A 39 -11.31 -10.78 9.00
C MET A 39 -11.75 -10.84 7.55
N ASP A 40 -12.39 -11.94 7.16
CA ASP A 40 -13.00 -12.15 5.84
C ASP A 40 -14.31 -12.94 6.03
N ARG A 41 -15.19 -12.89 5.02
CA ARG A 41 -16.43 -13.67 4.99
C ARG A 41 -16.16 -15.17 4.82
N TRP A 42 -15.08 -15.53 4.13
CA TRP A 42 -14.72 -16.91 3.83
C TRP A 42 -13.40 -17.29 4.49
N ALA A 43 -13.20 -18.60 4.73
CA ALA A 43 -11.91 -19.12 5.14
C ALA A 43 -10.83 -18.84 4.08
N VAL A 44 -9.59 -18.63 4.51
CA VAL A 44 -8.46 -18.44 3.60
C VAL A 44 -8.14 -19.77 2.90
N PRO A 45 -7.94 -19.78 1.57
CA PRO A 45 -8.09 -18.66 0.64
C PRO A 45 -9.55 -18.30 0.32
N SER A 46 -9.88 -17.01 0.44
CA SER A 46 -11.26 -16.51 0.31
C SER A 46 -11.81 -16.70 -1.10
N LYS A 47 -12.96 -17.38 -1.25
CA LYS A 47 -13.61 -17.68 -2.54
C LYS A 47 -14.02 -16.42 -3.32
N SER A 48 -14.28 -15.32 -2.63
CA SER A 48 -14.64 -14.03 -3.23
C SER A 48 -13.42 -13.15 -3.54
N SER A 49 -12.21 -13.57 -3.16
CA SER A 49 -10.99 -12.83 -3.49
C SER A 49 -10.69 -12.93 -4.97
N ALA A 50 -10.33 -11.82 -5.61
CA ALA A 50 -9.82 -11.85 -6.99
C ALA A 50 -8.53 -12.69 -7.12
N GLY A 51 -7.83 -12.94 -6.01
CA GLY A 51 -6.67 -13.83 -5.94
C GLY A 51 -7.01 -15.33 -5.86
N TRP A 52 -8.27 -15.72 -5.63
CA TRP A 52 -8.72 -17.10 -5.74
C TRP A 52 -8.87 -17.48 -7.21
N ASP A 53 -7.73 -17.71 -7.85
CA ASP A 53 -7.59 -18.02 -9.27
C ASP A 53 -6.40 -18.98 -9.43
N ILE A 54 -6.50 -19.89 -10.39
CA ILE A 54 -5.42 -20.85 -10.69
C ILE A 54 -4.21 -20.17 -11.33
N SER A 55 -4.40 -18.99 -11.93
CA SER A 55 -3.34 -18.29 -12.64
C SER A 55 -3.52 -16.78 -12.58
N LYS A 56 -2.40 -16.04 -12.57
CA LYS A 56 -2.38 -14.58 -12.75
C LYS A 56 -1.24 -14.22 -13.69
N ARG A 57 -1.47 -13.23 -14.55
CA ARG A 57 -0.41 -12.67 -15.39
C ARG A 57 0.49 -11.76 -14.55
N VAL A 58 1.79 -11.99 -14.62
CA VAL A 58 2.80 -11.11 -14.03
C VAL A 58 3.56 -10.45 -15.17
N GLN A 59 3.46 -9.12 -15.28
CA GLN A 59 4.19 -8.32 -16.27
C GLN A 59 4.49 -6.95 -15.65
N ALA A 60 5.69 -6.43 -15.91
CA ALA A 60 5.98 -5.02 -15.63
C ALA A 60 5.32 -4.15 -16.70
N TRP A 61 4.64 -3.08 -16.29
CA TRP A 61 4.13 -2.08 -17.21
C TRP A 61 5.12 -0.92 -17.28
N TYR A 62 5.63 -0.64 -18.49
CA TYR A 62 6.46 0.53 -18.76
C TYR A 62 5.62 1.52 -19.58
N PRO A 63 5.51 2.81 -19.18
CA PRO A 63 4.81 3.80 -20.00
C PRO A 63 5.49 3.91 -21.36
N SER A 64 4.71 3.87 -22.43
CA SER A 64 5.20 3.99 -23.81
C SER A 64 5.63 5.41 -24.17
N THR A 65 5.21 6.39 -23.39
CA THR A 65 5.65 7.77 -23.52
C THR A 65 6.94 7.95 -22.72
N PRO A 66 8.08 8.31 -23.33
CA PRO A 66 9.18 8.87 -22.57
C PRO A 66 8.63 10.11 -21.89
N THR A 67 8.44 10.07 -20.57
CA THR A 67 8.21 11.29 -19.80
C THR A 67 9.40 12.20 -20.09
N PRO A 68 9.21 13.38 -20.70
CA PRO A 68 10.32 14.30 -20.88
C PRO A 68 10.90 14.53 -19.49
N PHE A 69 12.21 14.34 -19.37
CA PHE A 69 12.96 14.70 -18.18
C PHE A 69 12.76 16.20 -17.98
N ILE A 70 11.80 16.58 -17.13
CA ILE A 70 11.77 17.93 -16.57
C ILE A 70 12.84 17.86 -15.48
N PRO A 71 14.04 18.43 -15.68
CA PRO A 71 14.89 18.67 -14.53
C PRO A 71 14.07 19.52 -13.59
N VAL A 72 13.87 19.05 -12.35
CA VAL A 72 13.46 19.92 -11.26
C VAL A 72 14.60 20.91 -11.09
N SER A 73 14.56 21.99 -11.87
CA SER A 73 15.34 23.18 -11.59
C SER A 73 14.81 23.69 -10.25
N LEU A 74 15.67 23.64 -9.23
CA LEU A 74 15.46 24.29 -7.95
C LEU A 74 15.39 25.81 -8.16
N THR A 75 14.29 26.32 -8.71
CA THR A 75 13.96 27.75 -8.56
C THR A 75 13.22 27.90 -7.25
N ASN A 76 14.03 28.26 -6.25
CA ASN A 76 13.69 28.77 -4.93
C ASN A 76 12.39 29.60 -4.91
N PRO A 77 11.42 29.33 -4.02
CA PRO A 77 10.24 30.16 -3.84
C PRO A 77 10.58 31.38 -2.97
N SER A 78 11.29 32.37 -3.52
CA SER A 78 11.42 33.66 -2.86
C SER A 78 11.69 34.79 -3.85
N THR A 79 10.64 35.32 -4.48
CA THR A 79 10.59 36.75 -4.78
C THR A 79 9.14 37.22 -4.84
N HIS A 80 8.88 38.23 -4.01
CA HIS A 80 7.64 38.96 -3.83
C HIS A 80 7.26 39.78 -5.07
N GLY A 81 5.95 40.04 -5.20
CA GLY A 81 5.45 41.37 -5.55
C GLY A 81 5.02 41.63 -6.99
N GLU A 82 3.76 42.10 -7.09
CA GLU A 82 3.29 43.18 -7.98
C GLU A 82 3.25 42.85 -9.49
N THR A 83 2.17 43.03 -10.25
CA THR A 83 0.93 43.83 -10.15
C THR A 83 -0.20 43.09 -10.87
#